data_AF-A0A3Q3B1H8-F1
#
_entry.id   AF-A0A3Q3B1H8-F1
#
_cell.length_a   1.000
_cell.length_b   1.000
_cell.length_c   1.000
_cell.angle_alpha   90.00
_cell.angle_beta   90.00
_cell.angle_gamma   90.00
#
_symmetry.space_group_name_H-M   'P 1'
#
loop_
_entity.id
_entity.type
_entity.pdbx_description
1 polymer ?
#
loop_
_entity_poly.entity_id
_entity_poly.type
_entity_poly.pdbx_seq_one_letter_code
_entity_poly.pdbx_strand_id
1 'polypeptide(L)'
;MSVFLLYFKPATFVDDKRAELIQRTSQIMAIVEELGKRVHPEAYSTIKAKKVPQEKMRQIYETTLRSGESAKAAFYDALKKHEPDLMEDLGMTGCF
;
A
#
# COMPACT_ATOMS: atom_id res chain seq x y z
N MET A 1 -7.55 24.33 16.80
CA MET A 1 -6.65 23.45 16.03
C MET A 1 -7.30 22.08 15.96
N SER A 2 -7.55 21.43 14.83
CA SER A 2 -7.49 21.80 13.43
C SER A 2 -8.41 20.80 12.70
N VAL A 3 -9.10 21.26 11.68
CA VAL A 3 -10.10 20.54 10.85
C VAL A 3 -9.49 19.36 10.06
N PHE A 4 -8.24 18.98 10.33
CA PHE A 4 -7.44 18.00 9.57
C PHE A 4 -7.93 16.55 9.72
N LEU A 5 -8.66 16.24 10.80
CA LEU A 5 -9.21 14.90 11.04
C LEU A 5 -10.51 14.60 10.29
N LEU A 6 -11.16 15.60 9.65
CA LEU A 6 -12.45 15.41 9.00
C LEU A 6 -12.39 14.78 7.60
N TYR A 7 -11.20 14.63 6.99
CA TYR A 7 -11.08 14.20 5.58
C TYR A 7 -9.87 13.31 5.24
N PHE A 8 -9.21 12.67 6.23
CA PHE A 8 -8.15 11.72 5.87
C PHE A 8 -8.74 10.46 5.24
N LYS A 9 -8.49 10.30 3.93
CA LYS A 9 -8.86 9.10 3.17
C LYS A 9 -7.60 8.26 2.90
N PRO A 10 -7.51 7.04 3.45
CA PRO A 10 -6.41 6.10 3.17
C PRO A 10 -6.17 5.88 1.68
N ALA A 11 -7.24 5.80 0.90
CA ALA A 11 -7.17 5.64 -0.54
C ALA A 11 -6.47 6.80 -1.25
N THR A 12 -6.76 8.04 -0.83
CA THR A 12 -6.14 9.25 -1.39
C THR A 12 -4.66 9.31 -1.04
N PHE A 13 -4.29 8.94 0.19
CA PHE A 13 -2.87 8.83 0.57
C PHE A 13 -2.11 7.83 -0.31
N VAL A 14 -2.68 6.65 -0.54
CA VAL A 14 -2.07 5.60 -1.39
C VAL A 14 -1.92 6.06 -2.84
N ASP A 15 -2.84 6.88 -3.34
CA ASP A 15 -2.77 7.47 -4.68
C ASP A 15 -1.73 8.60 -4.75
N ASP A 16 -1.77 9.53 -3.80
CA ASP A 16 -0.89 10.71 -3.76
C ASP A 16 0.58 10.31 -3.56
N LYS A 17 0.84 9.29 -2.73
CA LYS A 17 2.18 8.79 -2.42
C LYS A 17 2.61 7.64 -3.31
N ARG A 18 1.91 7.38 -4.42
CA ARG A 18 2.18 6.23 -5.30
C ARG A 18 3.64 6.12 -5.74
N ALA A 19 4.27 7.21 -6.15
CA ALA A 19 5.65 7.19 -6.63
C ALA A 19 6.63 6.77 -5.52
N GLU A 20 6.47 7.35 -4.33
CA GLU A 20 7.28 7.06 -3.15
C GLU A 20 7.08 5.60 -2.70
N LEU A 21 5.82 5.14 -2.61
CA LEU A 21 5.50 3.78 -2.24
C LEU A 21 6.11 2.78 -3.23
N ILE A 22 6.03 3.03 -4.53
CA ILE A 22 6.65 2.15 -5.55
C ILE A 22 8.17 2.06 -5.39
N GLN A 23 8.83 3.17 -5.02
CA GLN A 23 10.29 3.20 -4.93
C GLN A 23 10.83 2.67 -3.61
N ARG A 24 10.13 2.93 -2.50
CA ARG A 24 10.65 2.74 -1.14
C ARG A 24 10.09 1.51 -0.43
N THR A 25 8.97 0.95 -0.91
CA THR A 25 8.38 -0.25 -0.28
C THR A 25 9.30 -1.45 -0.48
N SER A 26 9.68 -2.07 0.63
CA SER A 26 10.59 -3.21 0.71
C SER A 26 9.87 -4.51 1.10
N GLN A 27 8.90 -4.43 2.02
CA GLN A 27 8.15 -5.55 2.59
C GLN A 27 6.93 -5.96 1.74
N ILE A 28 7.10 -5.93 0.42
CA ILE A 28 6.00 -6.07 -0.54
C ILE A 28 5.29 -7.43 -0.40
N MET A 29 6.04 -8.52 -0.19
CA MET A 29 5.44 -9.85 -0.06
C MET A 29 4.62 -9.99 1.24
N ALA A 30 5.08 -9.38 2.34
CA ALA A 30 4.34 -9.39 3.60
C ALA A 30 3.02 -8.61 3.47
N ILE A 31 3.06 -7.46 2.80
CA ILE A 31 1.86 -6.66 2.50
C ILE A 31 0.88 -7.46 1.62
N VAL A 32 1.37 -8.16 0.60
CA VAL A 32 0.55 -9.01 -0.29
C VAL A 32 -0.06 -10.19 0.48
N GLU A 33 0.66 -10.79 1.41
CA GLU A 33 0.15 -11.87 2.27
C GLU A 33 -0.95 -11.35 3.21
N GLU A 34 -0.78 -10.17 3.81
CA GLU A 34 -1.79 -9.52 4.65
C GLU A 34 -3.07 -9.19 3.87
N LEU A 35 -2.94 -8.76 2.61
CA LEU A 35 -4.07 -8.56 1.71
C LEU A 35 -4.82 -9.88 1.42
N GLY A 36 -4.12 -11.01 1.48
CA GLY A 36 -4.69 -12.35 1.46
C GLY A 36 -5.62 -12.60 0.28
N LYS A 37 -6.87 -13.00 0.57
CA LYS A 37 -7.89 -13.33 -0.44
C LYS A 37 -8.29 -12.15 -1.36
N ARG A 38 -7.89 -10.92 -1.04
CA ARG A 38 -8.11 -9.75 -1.90
C ARG A 38 -7.17 -9.72 -3.10
N VAL A 39 -6.07 -10.47 -3.05
CA VAL A 39 -5.16 -10.66 -4.17
C VAL A 39 -5.54 -11.95 -4.87
N HIS A 40 -5.93 -11.86 -6.14
CA HIS A 40 -6.20 -13.06 -6.93
C HIS A 40 -4.93 -13.95 -7.01
N PRO A 41 -5.07 -15.29 -6.98
CA PRO A 41 -3.92 -16.21 -7.03
C PRO A 41 -3.00 -15.99 -8.23
N GLU A 42 -3.58 -15.62 -9.38
CA GLU A 42 -2.83 -15.28 -10.59
C GLU A 42 -1.97 -14.02 -10.38
N ALA A 43 -2.58 -12.95 -9.85
CA ALA A 43 -1.85 -11.72 -9.50
C ALA A 43 -0.77 -11.98 -8.45
N TYR A 44 -1.07 -12.77 -7.41
CA TYR A 44 -0.09 -13.19 -6.40
C TYR A 44 1.10 -13.88 -7.03
N SER A 45 0.86 -14.84 -7.93
CA SER A 45 1.91 -15.59 -8.63
C SER A 45 2.76 -14.67 -9.50
N THR A 46 2.14 -13.74 -10.24
CA THR A 46 2.87 -12.73 -11.03
C THR A 46 3.71 -11.81 -10.17
N ILE A 47 3.18 -11.33 -9.04
CA ILE A 47 3.91 -10.48 -8.09
C ILE A 47 5.10 -11.25 -7.50
N LYS A 48 4.88 -12.50 -7.08
CA LYS A 48 5.94 -13.35 -6.52
C LYS A 48 7.05 -13.64 -7.53
N ALA A 49 6.71 -13.83 -8.80
CA ALA A 49 7.66 -14.13 -9.87
C ALA A 49 8.56 -12.94 -10.28
N LYS A 50 8.10 -11.71 -10.09
CA LYS A 50 8.90 -10.51 -10.38
C LYS A 50 10.11 -10.43 -9.46
N LYS A 51 11.28 -10.04 -10.00
CA LYS A 51 12.51 -9.87 -9.21
C LYS A 51 12.67 -8.45 -8.68
N VAL A 52 12.18 -7.47 -9.43
CA VAL A 52 12.35 -6.04 -9.15
C VAL A 52 11.24 -5.58 -8.19
N PRO A 53 11.56 -5.08 -6.97
CA PRO A 53 10.57 -4.61 -6.00
C PRO A 53 9.61 -3.55 -6.57
N GLN A 54 10.14 -2.63 -7.36
CA GLN A 54 9.37 -1.56 -8.00
C GLN A 54 8.33 -2.12 -8.98
N GLU A 55 8.68 -3.18 -9.72
CA GLU A 55 7.73 -3.84 -10.60
C GLU A 55 6.63 -4.61 -9.84
N LYS A 56 6.98 -5.20 -8.69
CA LYS A 56 5.98 -5.84 -7.82
C LYS A 56 4.95 -4.83 -7.33
N MET A 57 5.42 -3.66 -6.88
CA MET A 57 4.54 -2.58 -6.44
C MET A 57 3.66 -2.07 -7.57
N ARG A 58 4.21 -1.85 -8.77
CA ARG A 58 3.40 -1.48 -9.95
C ARG A 58 2.31 -2.49 -10.23
N GLN A 59 2.62 -3.78 -10.16
CA GLN A 59 1.65 -4.86 -10.36
C GLN A 59 0.50 -4.81 -9.33
N ILE A 60 0.80 -4.51 -8.05
CA ILE A 60 -0.21 -4.37 -7.00
C ILE A 60 -1.16 -3.21 -7.32
N TYR A 61 -0.65 -2.07 -7.79
CA TYR A 61 -1.48 -0.94 -8.22
C TYR A 61 -2.41 -1.30 -9.39
N GLU A 62 -1.90 -2.05 -10.37
CA GLU A 62 -2.64 -2.40 -11.59
C GLU A 62 -3.67 -3.51 -11.37
N THR A 63 -3.43 -4.40 -10.40
CA THR A 63 -4.28 -5.57 -10.15
C THR A 63 -5.13 -5.41 -8.88
N THR A 64 -4.49 -5.40 -7.71
CA THR A 64 -5.19 -5.44 -6.42
C THR A 64 -5.89 -4.12 -6.10
N LEU A 65 -5.19 -2.99 -6.26
CA LEU A 65 -5.70 -1.67 -5.88
C LEU A 65 -6.73 -1.11 -6.88
N ARG A 66 -6.86 -1.73 -8.06
CA ARG A 66 -7.91 -1.44 -9.03
C ARG A 66 -9.31 -1.78 -8.49
N SER A 67 -9.40 -2.64 -7.48
CA SER A 67 -10.67 -3.05 -6.85
C SER A 67 -11.38 -1.94 -6.05
N GLY A 68 -10.79 -0.74 -5.98
CA GLY A 68 -11.42 0.47 -5.43
C GLY A 68 -10.97 0.83 -4.02
N GLU A 69 -11.72 1.72 -3.37
CA GLU A 69 -11.35 2.39 -2.11
C GLU A 69 -11.06 1.38 -0.98
N SER A 70 -11.81 0.28 -0.89
CA SER A 70 -11.62 -0.76 0.13
C SER A 70 -10.27 -1.48 0.00
N ALA A 71 -9.81 -1.74 -1.22
CA ALA A 71 -8.51 -2.39 -1.43
C ALA A 71 -7.36 -1.45 -1.06
N LYS A 72 -7.50 -0.16 -1.36
CA LYS A 72 -6.50 0.85 -0.98
C LYS A 72 -6.47 1.08 0.53
N ALA A 73 -7.60 1.05 1.21
CA ALA A 73 -7.64 1.11 2.68
C ALA A 73 -6.94 -0.10 3.32
N ALA A 74 -7.23 -1.32 2.86
CA ALA A 74 -6.55 -2.52 3.36
C ALA A 74 -5.03 -2.49 3.09
N PHE A 75 -4.63 -1.97 1.94
CA PHE A 75 -3.22 -1.79 1.59
C PHE A 75 -2.53 -0.75 2.49
N TYR A 76 -3.22 0.36 2.78
CA TYR A 76 -2.76 1.36 3.73
C TYR A 76 -2.56 0.78 5.13
N ASP A 77 -3.50 -0.04 5.62
CA ASP A 77 -3.37 -0.70 6.93
C ASP A 77 -2.19 -1.67 6.96
N ALA A 78 -1.98 -2.42 5.87
CA ALA A 78 -0.82 -3.30 5.73
C ALA A 78 0.51 -2.52 5.70
N LEU A 79 0.56 -1.36 5.04
CA LEU A 79 1.72 -0.47 5.06
C LEU A 79 2.00 0.05 6.48
N LYS A 80 0.99 0.44 7.25
CA LYS A 80 1.18 0.87 8.65
C LYS A 80 1.76 -0.24 9.52
N LYS A 81 1.38 -1.49 9.27
CA LYS A 81 1.81 -2.65 10.04
C LYS A 81 3.24 -3.08 9.68
N HIS A 82 3.56 -3.12 8.39
CA HIS A 82 4.84 -3.66 7.91
C HIS A 82 5.90 -2.59 7.69
N GLU A 83 5.52 -1.36 7.36
CA GLU A 83 6.47 -0.27 7.09
C GLU A 83 6.09 1.01 7.84
N PRO A 84 6.04 0.97 9.18
CA PRO A 84 5.67 2.14 9.99
C PRO A 84 6.62 3.32 9.74
N ASP A 85 7.93 3.08 9.62
CA ASP A 85 8.93 4.12 9.37
C ASP A 85 8.70 4.83 8.02
N LEU A 86 8.35 4.07 6.97
CA LEU A 86 8.02 4.65 5.67
C LEU A 86 6.76 5.51 5.76
N MET A 87 5.76 5.05 6.51
CA MET A 87 4.51 5.80 6.68
C MET A 87 4.76 7.11 7.44
N GLU A 88 5.58 7.09 8.47
CA GLU A 88 6.00 8.28 9.21
C GLU A 88 6.73 9.27 8.30
N ASP A 89 7.73 8.80 7.54
CA ASP A 89 8.49 9.61 6.58
C ASP A 89 7.63 10.25 5.50
N LEU A 90 6.54 9.60 5.09
CA LEU A 90 5.61 10.12 4.07
C LEU A 90 4.59 11.12 4.63
N GLY A 91 4.68 11.46 5.91
CA GLY A 91 3.83 12.45 6.57
C GLY A 91 2.66 11.85 7.33
N MET A 92 2.67 10.54 7.62
CA MET A 92 1.78 9.92 8.61
C MET A 92 2.34 10.14 10.03
N THR A 93 2.79 11.37 10.31
CA THR A 93 3.24 11.82 11.62
C THR A 93 2.02 12.14 12.46
N GLY A 94 1.49 11.13 13.14
CA GLY A 94 0.37 11.30 14.06
C GLY A 94 -0.27 9.98 14.46
N CYS A 95 -0.18 9.67 15.76
CA CYS A 95 -0.78 8.55 16.49
C CYS A 95 0.16 7.36 16.74
N PHE A 96 1.14 7.58 17.63
CA PHE A 96 1.38 6.66 18.74
C PHE A 96 0.41 6.99 19.89
#